data_AF-A0A563EI14-F1
#
_entry.id   AF-A0A563EI14-F1
#
_cell.length_a   1.000
_cell.length_b   1.000
_cell.length_c   1.000
_cell.angle_alpha   90.00
_cell.angle_beta   90.00
_cell.angle_gamma   90.00
#
_symmetry.space_group_name_H-M   'P 1'
#
loop_
_entity.id
_entity.type
_entity.pdbx_description
1 polymer ?
#
loop_
_entity_poly.entity_id
_entity_poly.type
_entity_poly.pdbx_seq_one_letter_code
_entity_poly.pdbx_strand_id
1 'polypeptide(L)'
;MTPEQAVAWAVDRGARPHVMRPARGKKAEIAAIADALSFPDWFGHNLDALHDSLTDLSWLESGEHVLVVQSTLDPAVEGVLRDAQERTAESGDRVLKVVHTER
;
A
#
# COMPACT_ATOMS: atom_id res chain seq x y z
N MET A 1 3.87 -16.90 -0.95
CA MET A 1 2.90 -16.86 0.18
C MET A 1 1.52 -16.51 -0.34
N THR A 2 0.46 -17.10 0.22
CA THR A 2 -0.93 -16.73 -0.13
C THR A 2 -1.34 -15.40 0.53
N PRO A 3 -2.43 -14.75 0.08
CA PRO A 3 -2.96 -13.55 0.74
C PRO A 3 -3.27 -13.76 2.22
N GLU A 4 -3.83 -14.90 2.59
CA GLU A 4 -4.17 -15.22 3.98
C GLU A 4 -2.90 -15.36 4.83
N GLN A 5 -1.84 -15.95 4.28
CA GLN A 5 -0.54 -16.05 4.94
C GLN A 5 0.11 -14.67 5.11
N ALA A 6 0.01 -13.80 4.11
CA ALA A 6 0.54 -12.43 4.18
C ALA A 6 -0.19 -11.60 5.25
N VAL A 7 -1.52 -11.73 5.32
CA VAL A 7 -2.35 -11.09 6.36
C VAL A 7 -1.98 -11.61 7.74
N ALA A 8 -1.92 -12.93 7.92
CA ALA A 8 -1.54 -13.53 9.20
C ALA A 8 -0.14 -13.10 9.64
N TRP A 9 0.83 -13.06 8.72
CA TRP A 9 2.18 -12.57 8.97
C TRP A 9 2.21 -11.11 9.42
N ALA A 10 1.41 -10.23 8.80
CA ALA A 10 1.32 -8.83 9.21
C ALA A 10 0.77 -8.70 10.63
N VAL A 11 -0.32 -9.41 10.93
CA VAL A 11 -0.97 -9.37 12.25
C VAL A 11 -0.06 -9.90 13.36
N ASP A 12 0.64 -11.01 13.14
CA ASP A 12 1.58 -11.60 14.11
C ASP A 12 2.70 -10.62 14.52
N ARG A 13 3.05 -9.69 13.64
CA ARG A 13 4.05 -8.63 13.88
C ARG A 13 3.46 -7.37 14.52
N GLY A 14 2.15 -7.33 14.77
CA GLY A 14 1.44 -6.14 15.21
C GLY A 14 1.19 -5.10 14.11
N ALA A 15 1.40 -5.47 12.84
CA ALA A 15 1.11 -4.60 11.70
C ALA A 15 -0.36 -4.71 11.27
N ARG A 16 -0.84 -3.67 10.59
CA ARG A 16 -2.20 -3.57 10.06
C ARG A 16 -2.22 -3.97 8.58
N PRO A 17 -2.79 -5.13 8.22
CA PRO A 17 -2.86 -5.56 6.84
C PRO A 17 -3.96 -4.82 6.06
N HIS A 18 -3.67 -4.49 4.81
CA HIS A 18 -4.58 -3.91 3.83
C HIS A 18 -4.50 -4.73 2.56
N VAL A 19 -5.59 -5.39 2.17
CA VAL A 19 -5.58 -6.28 1.00
C VAL A 19 -6.04 -5.52 -0.23
N MET A 20 -5.13 -5.34 -1.18
CA MET A 20 -5.47 -4.73 -2.47
C MET A 20 -6.31 -5.71 -3.29
N ARG A 21 -7.45 -5.24 -3.79
CA ARG A 21 -8.22 -5.99 -4.79
C ARG A 21 -7.41 -6.11 -6.09
N PRO A 22 -7.45 -7.24 -6.80
CA PRO A 22 -6.78 -7.35 -8.10
C PRO A 22 -7.26 -6.27 -9.06
N ALA A 23 -6.32 -5.55 -9.65
CA ALA A 23 -6.56 -4.50 -10.63
C ALA A 23 -5.54 -4.62 -11.77
N ARG A 24 -5.87 -4.07 -12.94
CA ARG A 24 -4.96 -4.08 -14.09
C ARG A 24 -4.93 -2.71 -14.74
N GLY A 25 -3.72 -2.20 -14.90
CA GLY A 25 -3.42 -0.92 -15.52
C GLY A 25 -3.41 0.19 -14.50
N LYS A 26 -2.46 1.11 -14.68
CA LYS A 26 -2.10 2.20 -13.77
C LYS A 26 -3.29 2.86 -13.05
N LYS A 27 -4.32 3.29 -13.78
CA LYS A 27 -5.47 3.99 -13.17
C LYS A 27 -6.28 3.09 -12.22
N ALA A 28 -6.50 1.84 -12.61
CA ALA A 28 -7.26 0.89 -11.79
C ALA A 28 -6.46 0.46 -10.56
N GLU A 29 -5.14 0.30 -10.71
CA GLU A 29 -4.23 -0.02 -9.61
C GLU A 29 -4.15 1.12 -8.60
N ILE A 30 -4.00 2.37 -9.05
CA ILE A 30 -4.06 3.55 -8.17
C ILE A 30 -5.37 3.59 -7.38
N ALA A 31 -6.51 3.33 -8.03
CA ALA A 31 -7.79 3.30 -7.34
C ALA A 31 -7.91 2.14 -6.33
N ALA A 32 -7.37 0.96 -6.66
CA ALA A 32 -7.40 -0.19 -5.77
C ALA A 32 -6.52 -0.01 -4.52
N ILE A 33 -5.38 0.69 -4.66
CA ILE A 33 -4.52 1.06 -3.53
C ILE A 33 -5.24 2.08 -2.63
N ALA A 34 -5.85 3.10 -3.22
CA ALA A 34 -6.60 4.11 -2.49
C ALA A 34 -7.77 3.50 -1.70
N ASP A 35 -8.52 2.58 -2.29
CA ASP A 35 -9.59 1.82 -1.62
C ASP A 35 -9.04 0.98 -0.46
N ALA A 36 -7.98 0.20 -0.71
CA ALA A 36 -7.39 -0.67 0.31
C ALA A 36 -6.87 0.09 1.53
N LEU A 37 -6.30 1.29 1.33
CA LEU A 37 -5.74 2.14 2.39
C LEU A 37 -6.73 3.21 2.89
N SER A 38 -8.00 3.14 2.47
CA SER A 38 -9.05 4.09 2.86
C SER A 38 -8.63 5.56 2.65
N PHE A 39 -8.06 5.86 1.48
CA PHE A 39 -7.61 7.22 1.16
C PHE A 39 -8.77 8.22 1.26
N PRO A 40 -8.50 9.49 1.63
CA PRO A 40 -9.52 10.53 1.69
C PRO A 40 -10.14 10.87 0.33
N ASP A 41 -11.38 11.37 0.33
CA ASP A 41 -12.14 11.72 -0.88
C ASP A 41 -11.49 12.78 -1.78
N TRP A 42 -10.56 13.58 -1.24
CA TRP A 42 -9.81 14.59 -2.01
C TRP A 42 -8.64 14.01 -2.80
N PHE A 43 -8.43 12.69 -2.76
CA PHE A 43 -7.33 12.03 -3.45
C PHE A 43 -7.29 12.33 -4.96
N GLY A 44 -6.12 12.74 -5.46
CA GLY A 44 -5.93 13.24 -6.82
C GLY A 44 -5.88 12.19 -7.95
N HIS A 45 -5.97 10.89 -7.63
CA HIS A 45 -6.02 9.78 -8.61
C HIS A 45 -4.91 9.79 -9.69
N ASN A 46 -3.69 10.19 -9.33
CA ASN A 46 -2.51 10.18 -10.18
C ASN A 46 -1.27 9.70 -9.39
N LEU A 47 -0.12 9.54 -10.05
CA LEU A 47 1.09 8.99 -9.41
C LEU A 47 1.66 9.93 -8.34
N ASP A 48 1.66 11.24 -8.57
CA ASP A 48 2.18 12.22 -7.61
C ASP A 48 1.29 12.25 -6.36
N ALA A 49 -0.03 12.31 -6.57
CA ALA A 49 -0.99 12.24 -5.47
C ALA A 49 -0.90 10.90 -4.71
N LEU A 50 -0.62 9.79 -5.40
CA LEU A 50 -0.41 8.50 -4.77
C LEU A 50 0.84 8.53 -3.87
N HIS A 51 1.96 9.03 -4.40
CA HIS A 51 3.20 9.16 -3.64
C HIS A 51 2.99 10.02 -2.39
N ASP A 52 2.43 11.23 -2.55
CA ASP A 52 2.19 12.16 -1.43
C ASP A 52 1.35 11.49 -0.33
N SER A 53 0.26 10.83 -0.73
CA SER A 53 -0.64 10.13 0.18
C SER A 53 0.05 8.96 0.90
N LEU A 54 0.85 8.15 0.20
CA LEU A 54 1.56 7.01 0.79
C LEU A 54 2.71 7.43 1.73
N THR A 55 3.23 8.64 1.60
CA THR A 55 4.25 9.19 2.51
C THR A 55 3.67 9.93 3.71
N ASP A 56 2.39 10.33 3.65
CA ASP A 56 1.68 11.00 4.74
C ASP A 56 0.97 9.99 5.65
N LEU A 57 0.07 9.17 5.07
CA LEU A 57 -0.77 8.18 5.78
C LEU A 57 -1.47 8.71 7.03
N SER A 58 -1.61 10.04 7.20
CA SER A 58 -1.97 10.67 8.47
C SER A 58 -3.38 10.33 8.96
N TRP A 59 -4.27 9.90 8.07
CA TRP A 59 -5.62 9.42 8.39
C TRP A 59 -5.65 8.01 8.97
N LEU A 60 -4.56 7.25 8.89
CA LEU A 60 -4.44 5.94 9.52
C LEU A 60 -3.89 6.06 10.95
N GLU A 61 -4.15 5.03 11.75
CA GLU A 61 -3.51 4.89 13.06
C GLU A 61 -1.98 4.76 12.90
N SER A 62 -1.21 5.18 13.90
CA SER A 62 0.24 4.97 13.88
C SER A 62 0.61 3.47 13.90
N GLY A 63 1.80 3.16 13.40
CA GLY A 63 2.36 1.81 13.33
C GLY A 63 2.69 1.33 11.91
N GLU A 64 2.96 0.03 11.78
CA GLU A 64 3.27 -0.62 10.50
C GLU A 64 1.98 -0.96 9.75
N HIS A 65 1.89 -0.55 8.49
CA HIS A 65 0.82 -0.89 7.55
C HIS A 65 1.38 -1.78 6.44
N VAL A 66 0.75 -2.93 6.22
CA VAL A 66 1.17 -3.89 5.20
C VAL A 66 0.15 -3.91 4.08
N LEU A 67 0.49 -3.39 2.91
CA LEU A 67 -0.29 -3.54 1.68
C LEU A 67 0.02 -4.89 1.04
N VAL A 68 -1.00 -5.75 0.92
CA VAL A 68 -0.91 -7.07 0.29
C VAL A 68 -1.34 -6.97 -1.17
N VAL A 69 -0.43 -7.28 -2.09
CA VAL A 69 -0.60 -7.14 -3.55
C VAL A 69 -0.61 -8.51 -4.22
N GLN A 70 -1.69 -8.81 -4.96
CA GLN A 70 -1.95 -10.13 -5.56
C GLN A 70 -1.73 -10.17 -7.08
N SER A 71 -1.24 -9.08 -7.66
CA SER A 71 -1.07 -8.92 -9.11
C SER A 71 0.22 -8.18 -9.42
N THR A 72 0.79 -8.45 -10.58
CA THR A 72 1.84 -7.58 -11.14
C THR A 72 1.26 -6.21 -11.43
N LEU A 73 1.90 -5.16 -10.92
CA LEU A 73 1.49 -3.78 -11.09
C LEU A 73 2.15 -3.16 -12.34
N ASP A 74 1.58 -2.06 -12.81
CA ASP A 74 2.26 -1.15 -13.72
C ASP A 74 3.59 -0.68 -13.09
N PRO A 75 4.71 -0.70 -13.84
CA PRO A 75 6.01 -0.34 -13.30
C PRO A 75 6.07 1.06 -12.65
N ALA A 76 5.24 2.00 -13.10
CA ALA A 76 5.19 3.33 -12.50
C ALA A 76 4.49 3.32 -11.13
N VAL A 77 3.47 2.49 -10.94
CA VAL A 77 2.79 2.31 -9.65
C VAL A 77 3.71 1.57 -8.68
N GLU A 78 4.38 0.53 -9.17
CA GLU A 78 5.38 -0.24 -8.42
C GLU A 78 6.54 0.65 -7.94
N GLY A 79 7.02 1.57 -8.79
CA GLY A 79 8.04 2.54 -8.42
C GLY A 79 7.61 3.46 -7.29
N VAL A 80 6.39 4.02 -7.36
CA VAL A 80 5.83 4.87 -6.30
C VAL A 80 5.70 4.12 -4.98
N LEU A 81 5.24 2.87 -4.99
CA LEU A 81 5.14 2.04 -3.79
C LEU A 81 6.50 1.80 -3.15
N ARG A 82 7.52 1.46 -3.96
CA ARG A 82 8.89 1.25 -3.48
C ARG A 82 9.45 2.50 -2.81
N ASP A 83 9.35 3.65 -3.47
CA ASP A 83 9.84 4.92 -2.95
C ASP A 83 9.14 5.28 -1.62
N ALA A 84 7.81 5.10 -1.55
CA ALA A 84 7.06 5.39 -0.34
C ALA A 84 7.41 4.45 0.83
N GLN A 85 7.68 3.17 0.57
CA GLN A 85 8.18 2.24 1.60
C GLN A 85 9.51 2.70 2.18
N GLU A 86 10.45 3.14 1.34
CA GLU A 86 11.75 3.64 1.78
C GLU A 86 11.60 4.90 2.64
N ARG A 87 10.79 5.86 2.19
CA ARG A 87 10.54 7.12 2.93
C ARG A 87 9.89 6.90 4.29
N THR A 88 8.85 6.08 4.35
CA THR A 88 8.11 5.85 5.60
C THR A 88 8.93 5.05 6.61
N ALA A 89 9.83 4.17 6.15
CA ALA A 89 10.77 3.46 7.02
C ALA A 89 11.74 4.40 7.77
N GLU A 90 12.07 5.57 7.21
CA GLU A 90 12.90 6.59 7.87
C GLU A 90 12.12 7.36 8.95
N SER A 91 10.81 7.53 8.79
CA SER A 91 9.95 8.28 9.73
C SER A 91 9.63 7.52 11.01
N GLY A 92 9.33 6.22 10.90
CA GLY A 92 9.05 5.33 12.03
C GLY A 92 7.67 5.48 12.69
N ASP A 93 6.89 6.53 12.42
CA ASP A 93 5.55 6.73 13.01
C ASP A 93 4.45 5.93 12.26
N ARG A 94 4.44 6.01 10.92
CA ARG A 94 3.56 5.23 10.04
C ARG A 94 4.40 4.62 8.94
N VAL A 95 4.70 3.33 9.05
CA VAL A 95 5.59 2.62 8.12
C VAL A 95 4.75 1.86 7.11
N LEU A 96 4.96 2.11 5.83
CA LEU A 96 4.37 1.30 4.77
C LEU A 96 5.29 0.12 4.42
N LYS A 97 4.72 -1.07 4.32
CA LYS A 97 5.33 -2.23 3.67
C LYS A 97 4.42 -2.79 2.61
N VAL A 98 5.01 -3.23 1.51
CA VAL A 98 4.30 -3.92 0.43
C VAL A 98 4.76 -5.36 0.38
N VAL A 99 3.81 -6.27 0.31
CA VAL A 99 4.04 -7.71 0.21
C VAL A 99 3.34 -8.22 -1.03
N HIS A 100 4.10 -8.79 -1.95
CA HIS A 100 3.56 -9.47 -3.12
C HIS A 100 3.28 -10.93 -2.78
N THR A 101 2.05 -11.37 -3.03
CA THR A 101 1.66 -12.78 -2.89
C THR A 101 1.77 -13.45 -4.24
N GLU A 102 2.16 -14.72 -4.21
CA GLU A 102 2.13 -15.55 -5.43
C GLU A 102 0.67 -15.79 -5.82
N ARG A 103 0.43 -15.83 -7.12
CA ARG A 103 -0.91 -16.02 -7.69
C ARG A 103 -1.27 -17.50 -7.78
#